data_AF-A0A965RNN4-F1
#
_entry.id   AF-A0A965RNN4-F1
#
_cell.length_a   1.000
_cell.length_b   1.000
_cell.length_c   1.000
_cell.angle_alpha   90.00
_cell.angle_beta   90.00
_cell.angle_gamma   90.00
#
_symmetry.space_group_name_H-M   'P 1'
#
loop_
_entity.id
_entity.type
_entity.pdbx_description
1 polymer ?
#
loop_
_entity_poly.entity_id
_entity_poly.type
_entity_poly.pdbx_seq_one_letter_code
_entity_poly.pdbx_strand_id
1 'polypeptide(L)'
;MKKITQTLLVPLAFTFIVSCTGSKPVAMVGDKKITKNDVELRLSMMKVFNPQMNEKAAVEQLIRSETLLQILKNKGIEVKDQMVEMEMTKLKGTSKNNPKLEALMKDYGSKKKFKDLYIVPTLVEGLAFREAFQKDTVFHKEENEKMEKLLAAVKSNPSKLEESAKQMGVSLKKGVIKDKEGLTWDSSDRDVAHMPVLPSGVGFGQFFKKMVLEKTPTGKVSEKVETIGQLMAVVRNDSSSKDSSKFTVAMVARKNFGDWFNQNSQSIKVNRLEEANANAQKSPMPATKTN
;
A
#
# COMPACT_ATOMS: atom_id res chain seq x y z
N MET A 1 10.93 -78.98 11.21
CA MET A 1 11.29 -78.32 9.93
C MET A 1 10.07 -77.56 9.41
N LYS A 2 10.05 -76.23 9.50
CA LYS A 2 8.97 -75.37 8.95
C LYS A 2 9.60 -74.48 7.87
N LYS A 3 9.16 -74.64 6.62
CA LYS A 3 9.60 -73.83 5.48
C LYS A 3 8.92 -72.46 5.56
N ILE A 4 9.72 -71.40 5.56
CA ILE A 4 9.28 -70.01 5.46
C ILE A 4 9.25 -69.66 3.97
N THR A 5 8.07 -69.39 3.42
CA THR A 5 7.89 -68.83 2.07
C THR A 5 8.03 -67.31 2.16
N GLN A 6 9.14 -66.78 1.65
CA GLN A 6 9.34 -65.34 1.43
C GLN A 6 8.59 -64.92 0.16
N THR A 7 7.50 -64.17 0.33
CA THR A 7 6.82 -63.50 -0.78
C THR A 7 7.58 -62.22 -1.12
N LEU A 8 8.28 -62.21 -2.25
CA LEU A 8 8.95 -61.04 -2.80
C LEU A 8 7.89 -60.05 -3.32
N LEU A 9 7.63 -58.97 -2.59
CA LEU A 9 6.86 -57.83 -3.06
C LEU A 9 7.81 -56.90 -3.83
N VAL A 10 7.74 -56.95 -5.16
CA VAL A 10 8.38 -55.98 -6.06
C VAL A 10 7.57 -54.69 -5.99
N PRO A 11 8.10 -53.56 -5.48
CA PRO A 11 7.41 -52.29 -5.61
C PRO A 11 7.50 -51.85 -7.07
N LEU A 12 6.38 -51.93 -7.79
CA LEU A 12 6.21 -51.24 -9.07
C LEU A 12 6.33 -49.75 -8.80
N ALA A 13 7.52 -49.19 -9.00
CA ALA A 13 7.76 -47.76 -9.04
C ALA A 13 7.06 -47.19 -10.28
N PHE A 14 5.77 -46.88 -10.14
CA PHE A 14 5.01 -46.12 -11.11
C PHE A 14 5.49 -44.66 -11.03
N THR A 15 6.62 -44.37 -11.67
CA THR A 15 7.05 -43.00 -11.97
C THR A 15 6.03 -42.40 -12.93
N PHE A 16 4.96 -41.82 -12.38
CA PHE A 16 4.14 -40.84 -13.05
C PHE A 16 5.04 -39.64 -13.38
N ILE A 17 5.68 -39.69 -14.55
CA ILE A 17 6.18 -38.49 -15.21
C ILE A 17 4.93 -37.77 -15.72
N VAL A 18 4.24 -37.10 -14.80
CA VAL A 18 3.31 -36.03 -15.16
C VAL A 18 4.20 -34.97 -15.76
N SER A 19 4.28 -34.95 -17.09
CA SER A 19 4.79 -33.83 -17.87
C SER A 19 3.97 -32.61 -17.49
N CYS A 20 4.40 -31.93 -16.44
CA CYS A 20 3.83 -30.69 -15.95
C CYS A 20 3.91 -29.67 -17.09
N THR A 21 2.81 -29.48 -17.81
CA THR A 21 2.51 -28.35 -18.70
C THR A 21 2.38 -27.02 -17.92
N GLY A 22 3.08 -26.91 -16.80
CA GLY A 22 3.12 -25.72 -15.97
C GLY A 22 4.05 -24.69 -16.60
N SER A 23 3.51 -23.50 -16.84
CA SER A 23 4.30 -22.34 -17.29
C SER A 23 5.58 -22.16 -16.44
N LYS A 24 6.68 -21.80 -17.11
CA LYS A 24 8.01 -21.65 -16.52
C LYS A 24 7.95 -20.69 -15.32
N PRO A 25 8.50 -21.05 -14.14
CA PRO A 25 8.56 -20.14 -13.01
C PRO A 25 9.56 -19.01 -13.27
N VAL A 26 9.15 -17.79 -12.94
CA VAL A 26 9.91 -16.55 -13.12
C VAL A 26 10.45 -16.04 -11.78
N ALA A 27 9.63 -16.12 -10.74
CA ALA A 27 10.01 -15.75 -9.39
C ALA A 27 9.25 -16.60 -8.35
N MET A 28 9.81 -16.64 -7.14
CA MET A 28 9.20 -17.22 -5.96
C MET A 28 9.17 -16.16 -4.86
N VAL A 29 8.04 -16.00 -4.18
CA VAL A 29 7.90 -15.15 -2.98
C VAL A 29 7.33 -16.03 -1.87
N GLY A 30 8.13 -16.33 -0.85
CA GLY A 30 7.84 -17.44 0.07
C GLY A 30 7.53 -18.73 -0.70
N ASP A 31 6.34 -19.29 -0.49
CA ASP A 31 5.86 -20.49 -1.19
C ASP A 31 5.11 -20.18 -2.50
N LYS A 32 4.85 -18.90 -2.79
CA LYS A 32 4.10 -18.51 -3.99
C LYS A 32 5.03 -18.52 -5.21
N LYS A 33 4.62 -19.30 -6.22
CA LYS A 33 5.24 -19.33 -7.54
C LYS A 33 4.58 -18.31 -8.48
N ILE A 34 5.40 -17.43 -9.06
CA ILE A 34 5.01 -16.53 -10.17
C ILE A 34 5.50 -17.17 -11.47
N THR A 35 4.59 -17.39 -12.42
CA THR A 35 4.89 -18.03 -13.71
C THR A 35 4.96 -17.04 -14.85
N LYS A 36 5.57 -17.43 -15.97
CA LYS A 36 5.62 -16.61 -17.18
C LYS A 36 4.22 -16.21 -17.67
N ASN A 37 3.24 -17.12 -17.58
CA ASN A 37 1.86 -16.82 -17.97
C ASN A 37 1.22 -15.77 -17.04
N ASP A 38 1.60 -15.73 -15.75
CA ASP A 38 1.13 -14.68 -14.83
C ASP A 38 1.71 -13.32 -15.24
N VAL A 39 2.99 -13.30 -15.59
CA VAL A 39 3.71 -12.10 -16.02
C VAL A 39 3.14 -11.56 -17.34
N GLU A 40 2.95 -12.42 -18.35
CA GLU A 40 2.38 -12.04 -19.65
C GLU A 40 0.97 -11.47 -19.49
N LEU A 41 0.14 -12.13 -18.68
CA LEU A 41 -1.22 -11.69 -18.41
C LEU A 41 -1.28 -10.39 -17.60
N ARG A 42 -0.39 -10.22 -16.62
CA ARG A 42 -0.25 -8.95 -15.88
C ARG A 42 0.22 -7.83 -16.81
N LEU A 43 1.20 -8.09 -17.66
CA LEU A 43 1.74 -7.14 -18.61
C LEU A 43 0.66 -6.67 -19.59
N SER A 44 -0.17 -7.58 -20.10
CA SER A 44 -1.25 -7.23 -21.03
C SER A 44 -2.31 -6.35 -20.35
N MET A 45 -2.62 -6.59 -19.08
CA MET A 45 -3.50 -5.71 -18.28
C MET A 45 -2.88 -4.33 -18.06
N MET A 46 -1.58 -4.26 -17.73
CA MET A 46 -0.88 -2.98 -17.53
C MET A 46 -0.82 -2.13 -18.80
N LYS A 47 -0.68 -2.77 -19.97
CA LYS A 47 -0.63 -2.10 -21.27
C LYS A 47 -1.92 -1.39 -21.67
N VAL A 48 -3.07 -1.77 -21.09
CA VAL A 48 -4.34 -1.04 -21.25
C VAL A 48 -4.21 0.41 -20.73
N PHE A 49 -3.42 0.62 -19.67
CA PHE A 49 -3.21 1.95 -19.10
C PHE A 49 -2.02 2.68 -19.69
N ASN A 50 -0.92 1.96 -19.89
CA ASN A 50 0.33 2.48 -20.43
C ASN A 50 0.98 1.46 -21.38
N PRO A 51 0.93 1.66 -22.70
CA PRO A 51 1.52 0.75 -23.69
C PRO A 51 3.03 0.53 -23.53
N GLN A 52 3.75 1.45 -22.87
CA GLN A 52 5.22 1.39 -22.68
C GLN A 52 5.63 0.46 -21.52
N MET A 53 4.68 -0.16 -20.81
CA MET A 53 4.99 -1.12 -19.76
C MET A 53 5.72 -2.34 -20.33
N ASN A 54 6.67 -2.86 -19.55
CA ASN A 54 7.53 -3.98 -19.93
C ASN A 54 7.42 -5.17 -18.96
N GLU A 55 7.95 -6.31 -19.36
CA GLU A 55 7.91 -7.56 -18.60
C GLU A 55 8.51 -7.42 -17.20
N LYS A 56 9.65 -6.73 -17.09
CA LYS A 56 10.29 -6.44 -15.80
C LYS A 56 9.34 -5.72 -14.84
N ALA A 57 8.63 -4.68 -15.31
CA ALA A 57 7.67 -3.96 -14.48
C ALA A 57 6.51 -4.87 -14.01
N ALA A 58 6.04 -5.79 -14.87
CA ALA A 58 5.02 -6.76 -14.49
C ALA A 58 5.53 -7.75 -13.43
N VAL A 59 6.76 -8.27 -13.58
CA VAL A 59 7.41 -9.13 -12.58
C VAL A 59 7.54 -8.40 -11.23
N GLU A 60 8.04 -7.17 -11.22
CA GLU A 60 8.18 -6.38 -9.99
C GLU A 60 6.84 -6.16 -9.27
N GLN A 61 5.78 -5.84 -10.02
CA GLN A 61 4.46 -5.64 -9.42
C GLN A 61 3.89 -6.92 -8.81
N LEU A 62 4.08 -8.07 -9.46
CA LEU A 62 3.65 -9.36 -8.91
C LEU A 62 4.46 -9.73 -7.67
N ILE A 63 5.79 -9.57 -7.70
CA ILE A 63 6.66 -9.82 -6.54
C ILE A 63 6.25 -8.91 -5.37
N ARG A 64 6.08 -7.60 -5.62
CA ARG A 64 5.69 -6.63 -4.61
C ARG A 64 4.33 -6.98 -4.00
N SER A 65 3.34 -7.31 -4.83
CA SER A 65 2.01 -7.71 -4.38
C SER A 65 2.05 -8.93 -3.47
N GLU A 66 2.74 -9.99 -3.87
CA GLU A 66 2.86 -11.22 -3.06
C GLU A 66 3.65 -10.99 -1.78
N THR A 67 4.67 -10.11 -1.82
CA THR A 67 5.42 -9.71 -0.63
C THR A 67 4.52 -8.96 0.35
N LEU A 68 3.74 -7.99 -0.13
CA LEU A 68 2.77 -7.26 0.69
C LEU A 68 1.71 -8.18 1.30
N LEU A 69 1.23 -9.17 0.53
CA LEU A 69 0.27 -10.16 1.04
C LEU A 69 0.88 -10.98 2.21
N GLN A 70 2.15 -11.37 2.11
CA GLN A 70 2.84 -12.03 3.22
C GLN A 70 3.07 -11.10 4.42
N ILE A 71 3.40 -9.83 4.19
CA ILE A 71 3.50 -8.82 5.27
C ILE A 71 2.16 -8.70 6.01
N LEU A 72 1.05 -8.60 5.28
CA LEU A 72 -0.29 -8.55 5.86
C LEU A 72 -0.58 -9.80 6.70
N LYS A 73 -0.30 -10.99 6.17
CA LYS A 73 -0.45 -12.26 6.88
C LYS A 73 0.36 -12.29 8.18
N ASN A 74 1.64 -11.87 8.14
CA ASN A 74 2.50 -11.82 9.32
C ASN A 74 1.99 -10.83 10.39
N LYS A 75 1.23 -9.81 9.98
CA LYS A 75 0.56 -8.85 10.87
C LYS A 75 -0.86 -9.28 11.29
N GLY A 76 -1.28 -10.50 10.96
CA GLY A 76 -2.61 -11.02 11.30
C GLY A 76 -3.75 -10.39 10.50
N ILE A 77 -3.45 -9.73 9.37
CA ILE A 77 -4.45 -9.13 8.49
C ILE A 77 -4.72 -10.10 7.34
N GLU A 78 -5.89 -10.72 7.35
CA GLU A 78 -6.30 -11.68 6.34
C GLU A 78 -7.06 -11.01 5.19
N VAL A 79 -6.68 -11.33 3.95
CA VAL A 79 -7.41 -10.93 2.74
C VAL A 79 -8.52 -11.94 2.48
N LYS A 80 -9.75 -11.57 2.82
CA LYS A 80 -10.94 -12.43 2.67
C LYS A 80 -11.56 -12.29 1.29
N ASP A 81 -12.18 -13.36 0.80
CA ASP A 81 -12.87 -13.39 -0.51
C ASP A 81 -13.92 -12.27 -0.63
N GLN A 82 -14.66 -11.97 0.44
CA GLN A 82 -15.62 -10.87 0.46
C GLN A 82 -14.97 -9.51 0.13
N MET A 83 -13.73 -9.27 0.59
CA MET A 83 -13.01 -8.02 0.28
C MET A 83 -12.63 -7.96 -1.20
N VAL A 84 -12.26 -9.10 -1.79
CA VAL A 84 -11.96 -9.21 -3.23
C VAL A 84 -13.21 -8.94 -4.06
N GLU A 85 -14.38 -9.48 -3.68
CA GLU A 85 -15.65 -9.21 -4.36
C GLU A 85 -16.10 -7.74 -4.22
N MET A 86 -15.85 -7.12 -3.06
CA MET A 86 -16.12 -5.70 -2.86
C MET A 86 -15.23 -4.83 -3.75
N GLU A 87 -13.93 -5.12 -3.85
CA GLU A 87 -13.03 -4.36 -4.73
C GLU A 87 -13.39 -4.58 -6.21
N MET A 88 -13.80 -5.79 -6.59
CA MET A 88 -14.34 -6.07 -7.93
C MET A 88 -15.60 -5.26 -8.23
N THR A 89 -16.53 -5.18 -7.29
CA THR A 89 -17.77 -4.40 -7.44
C THR A 89 -17.46 -2.91 -7.57
N LYS A 90 -16.56 -2.39 -6.75
CA LYS A 90 -16.05 -1.02 -6.84
C LYS A 90 -15.43 -0.75 -8.21
N LEU A 91 -14.57 -1.66 -8.69
CA LEU A 91 -13.94 -1.54 -10.01
C LEU A 91 -14.98 -1.47 -11.14
N LYS A 92 -16.01 -2.32 -11.10
CA LYS A 92 -17.15 -2.29 -12.04
C LYS A 92 -17.93 -0.97 -11.97
N GLY A 93 -18.08 -0.41 -10.78
CA GLY A 93 -18.69 0.91 -10.60
C GLY A 93 -17.86 2.02 -11.24
N THR A 94 -16.55 2.03 -10.97
CA THR A 94 -15.62 3.02 -11.51
C THR A 94 -15.43 2.89 -13.03
N SER A 95 -15.49 1.66 -13.57
CA SER A 95 -15.27 1.43 -15.00
C SER A 95 -16.30 2.11 -15.89
N LYS A 96 -17.54 2.31 -15.41
CA LYS A 96 -18.62 2.98 -16.16
C LYS A 96 -18.26 4.39 -16.62
N ASN A 97 -17.35 5.06 -15.92
CA ASN A 97 -16.91 6.42 -16.20
C ASN A 97 -15.43 6.47 -16.63
N ASN A 98 -14.81 5.33 -16.92
CA ASN A 98 -13.40 5.25 -17.28
C ASN A 98 -13.19 4.24 -18.42
N PRO A 99 -13.03 4.71 -19.67
CA PRO A 99 -12.93 3.83 -20.85
C PRO A 99 -11.79 2.80 -20.78
N LYS A 100 -10.67 3.14 -20.13
CA LYS A 100 -9.55 2.19 -19.95
C LYS A 100 -9.92 1.07 -18.98
N LEU A 101 -10.60 1.39 -17.89
CA LEU A 101 -11.09 0.38 -16.94
C LEU A 101 -12.22 -0.46 -17.54
N GLU A 102 -13.08 0.14 -18.36
CA GLU A 102 -14.10 -0.59 -19.10
C GLU A 102 -13.48 -1.61 -20.07
N ALA A 103 -12.49 -1.19 -20.86
CA ALA A 103 -11.75 -2.08 -21.76
C ALA A 103 -11.06 -3.23 -20.99
N LEU A 104 -10.39 -2.92 -19.88
CA LEU A 104 -9.79 -3.94 -19.02
C LEU A 104 -10.83 -4.95 -18.52
N MET A 105 -11.99 -4.48 -18.03
CA MET A 105 -13.06 -5.34 -17.55
C MET A 105 -13.68 -6.19 -18.65
N LYS A 106 -13.82 -5.65 -19.86
CA LYS A 106 -14.30 -6.38 -21.04
C LYS A 106 -13.35 -7.51 -21.42
N ASP A 107 -12.05 -7.24 -21.47
CA ASP A 107 -11.05 -8.19 -21.98
C ASP A 107 -10.61 -9.24 -20.94
N TYR A 108 -10.75 -8.92 -19.65
CA TYR A 108 -10.21 -9.75 -18.56
C TYR A 108 -11.20 -10.05 -17.43
N GLY A 109 -12.28 -9.29 -17.26
CA GLY A 109 -13.13 -9.32 -16.08
C GLY A 109 -13.78 -10.69 -15.76
N SER A 110 -13.95 -11.55 -16.76
CA SER A 110 -14.47 -12.92 -16.62
C SER A 110 -13.39 -13.98 -16.40
N LYS A 111 -12.11 -13.65 -16.59
CA LYS A 111 -10.99 -14.61 -16.47
C LYS A 111 -10.71 -14.88 -15.00
N LYS A 112 -10.60 -16.15 -14.61
CA LYS A 112 -10.26 -16.56 -13.24
C LYS A 112 -9.04 -15.83 -12.68
N LYS A 113 -7.97 -15.74 -13.47
CA LYS A 113 -6.72 -15.07 -13.08
C LYS A 113 -6.81 -13.54 -12.97
N PHE A 114 -7.89 -12.90 -13.44
CA PHE A 114 -8.03 -11.45 -13.31
C PHE A 114 -8.17 -11.02 -11.85
N LYS A 115 -8.86 -11.81 -11.02
CA LYS A 115 -8.91 -11.56 -9.58
C LYS A 115 -7.52 -11.60 -8.97
N ASP A 116 -6.79 -12.68 -9.23
CA ASP A 116 -5.46 -12.92 -8.64
C ASP A 116 -4.39 -11.93 -9.12
N LEU A 117 -4.44 -11.51 -10.39
CA LEU A 117 -3.37 -10.70 -11.00
C LEU A 117 -3.69 -9.21 -11.10
N TYR A 118 -4.93 -8.79 -10.79
CA TYR A 118 -5.32 -7.38 -10.85
C TYR A 118 -6.04 -6.90 -9.59
N ILE A 119 -7.11 -7.61 -9.18
CA ILE A 119 -7.91 -7.19 -8.02
C ILE A 119 -7.13 -7.34 -6.73
N VAL A 120 -6.58 -8.54 -6.48
CA VAL A 120 -5.83 -8.84 -5.25
C VAL A 120 -4.63 -7.90 -5.10
N PRO A 121 -3.76 -7.65 -6.11
CA PRO A 121 -2.69 -6.68 -5.98
C PRO A 121 -3.15 -5.28 -5.58
N THR A 122 -4.22 -4.79 -6.20
CA THR A 122 -4.78 -3.45 -5.90
C THR A 122 -5.33 -3.39 -4.47
N LEU A 123 -6.04 -4.44 -4.06
CA LEU A 123 -6.60 -4.58 -2.71
C LEU A 123 -5.48 -4.65 -1.66
N VAL A 124 -4.49 -5.51 -1.87
CA VAL A 124 -3.37 -5.74 -0.96
C VAL A 124 -2.55 -4.47 -0.75
N GLU A 125 -2.26 -3.70 -1.80
CA GLU A 125 -1.54 -2.43 -1.65
C GLU A 125 -2.35 -1.42 -0.81
N GLY A 126 -3.67 -1.33 -1.06
CA GLY A 126 -4.55 -0.48 -0.26
C GLY A 126 -4.66 -0.91 1.21
N LEU A 127 -4.76 -2.21 1.47
CA LEU A 127 -4.80 -2.77 2.83
C LEU A 127 -3.46 -2.60 3.55
N ALA A 128 -2.35 -2.91 2.89
CA ALA A 128 -1.01 -2.73 3.46
C ALA A 128 -0.77 -1.26 3.83
N PHE A 129 -1.23 -0.33 3.01
CA PHE A 129 -1.13 1.09 3.34
C PHE A 129 -2.03 1.48 4.53
N ARG A 130 -3.33 1.17 4.47
CA ARG A 130 -4.32 1.68 5.45
C ARG A 130 -4.40 0.90 6.76
N GLU A 131 -4.34 -0.43 6.67
CA GLU A 131 -4.56 -1.33 7.80
C GLU A 131 -3.27 -1.70 8.51
N ALA A 132 -2.13 -1.69 7.80
CA ALA A 132 -0.85 -2.02 8.39
C ALA A 132 0.02 -0.77 8.58
N PHE A 133 0.51 -0.16 7.51
CA PHE A 133 1.47 0.95 7.57
C PHE A 133 0.93 2.16 8.34
N GLN A 134 -0.26 2.67 8.04
CA GLN A 134 -0.81 3.85 8.74
C GLN A 134 -1.03 3.59 10.23
N LYS A 135 -1.22 2.33 10.65
CA LYS A 135 -1.51 1.94 12.03
C LYS A 135 -0.27 1.42 12.78
N ASP A 136 0.90 1.35 12.13
CA ASP A 136 2.13 0.84 12.72
C ASP A 136 2.76 1.86 13.67
N THR A 137 2.30 1.89 14.92
CA THR A 137 2.73 2.86 15.93
C THR A 137 4.21 2.75 16.27
N VAL A 138 4.79 1.54 16.17
CA VAL A 138 6.21 1.28 16.39
C VAL A 138 7.04 1.90 15.28
N PHE A 139 6.62 1.73 14.01
CA PHE A 139 7.32 2.34 12.89
C PHE A 139 7.27 3.87 12.94
N HIS A 140 6.12 4.45 13.27
CA HIS A 140 5.92 5.90 13.38
C HIS A 140 6.18 6.47 14.79
N LYS A 141 7.00 5.81 15.60
CA LYS A 141 7.17 6.14 17.02
C LYS A 141 7.59 7.59 17.24
N GLU A 142 8.56 8.07 16.48
CA GLU A 142 9.11 9.43 16.61
C GLU A 142 8.06 10.50 16.27
N GLU A 143 7.30 10.29 15.19
CA GLU A 143 6.24 11.21 14.77
C GLU A 143 5.08 11.21 15.77
N ASN A 144 4.68 10.03 16.24
CA ASN A 144 3.64 9.90 17.27
C ASN A 144 4.04 10.60 18.56
N GLU A 145 5.23 10.32 19.10
CA GLU A 145 5.70 10.94 20.34
C GLU A 145 5.82 12.47 20.20
N LYS A 146 6.28 12.95 19.04
CA LYS A 146 6.37 14.40 18.78
C LYS A 146 4.97 15.04 18.78
N MET A 147 3.98 14.44 18.11
CA MET A 147 2.63 15.01 18.03
C MET A 147 1.84 14.88 19.33
N GLU A 148 2.00 13.79 20.07
CA GLU A 148 1.38 13.62 21.40
C GLU A 148 1.95 14.61 22.41
N LYS A 149 3.27 14.85 22.40
CA LYS A 149 3.90 15.91 23.22
C LYS A 149 3.36 17.29 22.86
N LEU A 150 3.21 17.59 21.57
CA LEU A 150 2.62 18.86 21.12
C LEU A 150 1.19 19.00 21.64
N LEU A 151 0.36 17.97 21.44
CA LEU A 151 -1.03 17.95 21.89
C LEU A 151 -1.13 18.20 23.40
N ALA A 152 -0.34 17.48 24.20
CA ALA A 152 -0.30 17.64 25.65
C ALA A 152 0.06 19.07 26.08
N ALA A 153 1.05 19.69 25.41
CA ALA A 153 1.50 21.05 25.71
C ALA A 153 0.42 22.12 25.44
N VAL A 154 -0.43 21.89 24.43
CA VAL A 154 -1.42 22.90 23.97
C VAL A 154 -2.84 22.61 24.46
N LYS A 155 -3.11 21.43 25.04
CA LYS A 155 -4.47 21.01 25.44
C LYS A 155 -5.08 21.94 26.49
N SER A 156 -4.30 22.38 27.47
CA SER A 156 -4.73 23.34 28.50
C SER A 156 -4.64 24.80 28.03
N ASN A 157 -3.82 25.10 27.02
CA ASN A 157 -3.67 26.44 26.47
C ASN A 157 -3.59 26.46 24.93
N PRO A 158 -4.72 26.29 24.23
CA PRO A 158 -4.79 26.21 22.77
C PRO A 158 -4.18 27.41 22.01
N SER A 159 -4.11 28.59 22.64
CA SER A 159 -3.53 29.78 22.00
C SER A 159 -2.03 29.61 21.70
N LYS A 160 -1.34 28.75 22.46
CA LYS A 160 0.10 28.47 22.33
C LYS A 160 0.47 27.47 21.22
N LEU A 161 -0.49 27.02 20.41
CA LEU A 161 -0.22 26.02 19.36
C LEU A 161 0.90 26.45 18.40
N GLU A 162 0.86 27.68 17.93
CA GLU A 162 1.84 28.22 16.97
C GLU A 162 3.25 28.30 17.57
N GLU A 163 3.37 28.81 18.80
CA GLU A 163 4.64 28.87 19.53
C GLU A 163 5.21 27.47 19.78
N SER A 164 4.37 26.55 20.26
CA SER A 164 4.76 25.18 20.60
C SER A 164 5.18 24.40 19.35
N ALA A 165 4.43 24.52 18.26
CA ALA A 165 4.78 23.90 16.98
C ALA A 165 6.13 24.42 16.46
N LYS A 166 6.38 25.73 16.55
CA LYS A 166 7.67 26.34 16.18
C LYS A 166 8.83 25.81 17.01
N GLN A 167 8.67 25.72 18.33
CA GLN A 167 9.70 25.18 19.22
C GLN A 167 10.00 23.71 18.94
N MET A 168 8.99 22.92 18.58
CA MET A 168 9.12 21.49 18.30
C MET A 168 9.52 21.16 16.86
N GLY A 169 9.71 22.18 16.01
CA GLY A 169 10.04 22.02 14.60
C GLY A 169 8.94 21.29 13.82
N VAL A 170 7.68 21.58 14.15
CA VAL A 170 6.49 21.05 13.48
C VAL A 170 5.96 22.13 12.52
N SER A 171 5.53 21.70 11.33
CA SER A 171 4.96 22.61 10.35
C SER A 171 3.59 23.09 10.76
N LEU A 172 3.30 24.36 10.49
CA LEU A 172 2.06 25.02 10.87
C LEU A 172 1.40 25.60 9.63
N LYS A 173 0.10 25.36 9.45
CA LYS A 173 -0.72 26.00 8.42
C LYS A 173 -2.01 26.56 8.98
N LYS A 174 -2.50 27.63 8.38
CA LYS A 174 -3.82 28.22 8.67
C LYS A 174 -4.72 27.99 7.48
N GLY A 175 -5.92 27.50 7.75
CA GLY A 175 -6.88 27.13 6.73
C GLY A 175 -8.24 27.77 6.96
N VAL A 176 -8.96 27.98 5.86
CA VAL A 176 -10.36 28.42 5.88
C VAL A 176 -11.16 27.44 5.04
N ILE A 177 -12.26 26.93 5.59
CA ILE A 177 -13.24 26.13 4.84
C ILE A 177 -14.50 26.97 4.71
N LYS A 178 -14.88 27.29 3.48
CA LYS A 178 -16.18 27.89 3.17
C LYS A 178 -17.06 26.89 2.43
N ASP A 179 -18.37 26.93 2.63
CA ASP A 179 -19.23 25.86 2.14
C ASP A 179 -19.21 25.68 0.62
N LYS A 180 -19.13 26.79 -0.14
CA LYS A 180 -19.12 26.78 -1.61
C LYS A 180 -17.71 26.79 -2.22
N GLU A 181 -16.73 27.38 -1.54
CA GLU A 181 -15.36 27.51 -2.06
C GLU A 181 -14.45 26.35 -1.61
N GLY A 182 -14.86 25.62 -0.57
CA GLY A 182 -14.08 24.53 0.00
C GLY A 182 -12.94 25.00 0.88
N LEU A 183 -11.91 24.15 1.00
CA LEU A 183 -10.71 24.44 1.77
C LEU A 183 -9.73 25.32 0.97
N THR A 184 -9.32 26.43 1.59
CA THR A 184 -8.21 27.28 1.16
C THR A 184 -7.18 27.40 2.29
N TRP A 185 -5.91 27.60 1.91
CA TRP A 185 -4.79 27.79 2.83
C TRP A 185 -4.33 29.24 2.82
N ASP A 186 -3.87 29.74 3.96
CA ASP A 186 -3.24 31.05 4.06
C ASP A 186 -1.87 31.03 3.36
N SER A 187 -1.56 32.06 2.58
CA SER A 187 -0.29 32.18 1.85
C SER A 187 0.88 32.59 2.74
N SER A 188 0.62 33.05 3.97
CA SER A 188 1.64 33.47 4.94
C SER A 188 2.25 32.31 5.76
N ASP A 189 1.90 31.08 5.43
CA ASP A 189 2.24 29.89 6.22
C ASP A 189 3.73 29.50 6.16
N ARG A 190 4.24 29.01 7.29
CA ARG A 190 5.65 28.58 7.45
C ARG A 190 5.77 27.07 7.19
N ASP A 191 6.27 26.71 6.03
CA ASP A 191 6.73 25.35 5.76
C ASP A 191 8.15 25.16 6.31
N VAL A 192 8.27 24.44 7.43
CA VAL A 192 9.58 24.06 8.00
C VAL A 192 10.17 22.82 7.32
N ALA A 193 9.40 22.16 6.44
CA ALA A 193 9.82 21.00 5.63
C ALA A 193 9.00 20.93 4.33
N HIS A 194 9.49 20.20 3.33
CA HIS A 194 8.75 19.82 2.11
C HIS A 194 7.59 18.88 2.45
N MET A 195 6.55 19.41 3.09
CA MET A 195 5.38 18.62 3.44
C MET A 195 4.51 18.37 2.23
N PRO A 196 3.86 17.18 2.15
CA PRO A 196 2.78 16.96 1.21
C PRO A 196 1.73 18.05 1.38
N VAL A 197 1.42 18.77 0.30
CA VAL A 197 0.37 19.80 0.32
C VAL A 197 -0.96 19.09 0.57
N LEU A 198 -1.65 19.45 1.65
CA LEU A 198 -3.00 18.99 1.88
C LEU A 198 -3.90 19.50 0.75
N PRO A 199 -4.75 18.64 0.16
CA PRO A 199 -5.54 19.02 -1.00
C PRO A 199 -6.50 20.16 -0.66
N SER A 200 -6.54 21.17 -1.52
CA SER A 200 -7.53 22.26 -1.46
C SER A 200 -8.84 21.83 -2.13
N GLY A 201 -9.93 22.55 -1.85
CA GLY A 201 -11.22 22.40 -2.55
C GLY A 201 -12.36 21.82 -1.71
N VAL A 202 -13.54 21.71 -2.34
CA VAL A 202 -14.82 21.47 -1.67
C VAL A 202 -14.90 20.10 -1.00
N GLY A 203 -14.57 19.03 -1.74
CA GLY A 203 -14.73 17.66 -1.23
C GLY A 203 -13.91 17.39 0.03
N PHE A 204 -12.62 17.73 0.01
CA PHE A 204 -11.75 17.57 1.17
C PHE A 204 -12.09 18.55 2.30
N GLY A 205 -12.41 19.81 1.97
CA GLY A 205 -12.80 20.79 2.99
C GLY A 205 -14.03 20.37 3.79
N GLN A 206 -15.07 19.86 3.13
CA GLN A 206 -16.27 19.37 3.80
C GLN A 206 -16.01 18.12 4.63
N PHE A 207 -15.20 17.18 4.10
CA PHE A 207 -14.76 16.02 4.88
C PHE A 207 -14.00 16.44 6.15
N PHE A 208 -13.05 17.37 6.03
CA PHE A 208 -12.23 17.85 7.13
C PHE A 208 -13.08 18.58 8.19
N LYS A 209 -13.99 19.46 7.76
CA LYS A 209 -14.95 20.16 8.63
C LYS A 209 -15.74 19.15 9.47
N LYS A 210 -16.36 18.16 8.82
CA LYS A 210 -17.18 17.14 9.48
C LYS A 210 -16.40 16.21 10.40
N MET A 211 -15.22 15.79 9.98
CA MET A 211 -14.46 14.76 10.71
C MET A 211 -13.70 15.32 11.90
N VAL A 212 -13.25 16.59 11.81
CA VAL A 212 -12.35 17.22 12.79
C VAL A 212 -12.97 18.46 13.42
N LEU A 213 -13.33 19.48 12.63
CA LEU A 213 -13.70 20.79 13.18
C LEU A 213 -15.05 20.78 13.91
N GLU A 214 -16.06 20.07 13.41
CA GLU A 214 -17.37 19.97 14.09
C GLU A 214 -17.29 19.23 15.43
N LYS A 215 -16.24 18.43 15.64
CA LYS A 215 -15.96 17.74 16.91
C LYS A 215 -15.02 18.52 17.82
N THR A 216 -14.48 19.63 17.34
CA THR A 216 -13.51 20.46 18.06
C THR A 216 -14.16 21.80 18.39
N PRO A 217 -14.49 22.09 19.67
CA PRO A 217 -15.11 23.36 20.03
C PRO A 217 -14.25 24.55 19.61
N THR A 218 -14.91 25.67 19.26
CA THR A 218 -14.21 26.93 18.94
C THR A 218 -13.24 27.33 20.05
N GLY A 219 -12.02 27.72 19.65
CA GLY A 219 -10.92 28.07 20.55
C GLY A 219 -10.22 26.88 21.20
N LYS A 220 -10.60 25.63 20.89
CA LYS A 220 -9.98 24.41 21.41
C LYS A 220 -9.19 23.68 20.33
N VAL A 221 -8.33 22.77 20.79
CA VAL A 221 -7.60 21.81 19.94
C VAL A 221 -8.33 20.47 19.89
N SER A 222 -8.05 19.67 18.86
CA SER A 222 -8.54 18.30 18.71
C SER A 222 -8.23 17.47 19.95
N GLU A 223 -9.13 16.57 20.33
CA GLU A 223 -8.99 15.80 21.58
C GLU A 223 -7.83 14.80 21.55
N LYS A 224 -7.45 14.38 20.35
CA LYS A 224 -6.40 13.43 20.00
C LYS A 224 -5.59 13.93 18.80
N VAL A 225 -4.48 13.26 18.52
CA VAL A 225 -3.75 13.44 17.27
C VAL A 225 -4.59 12.91 16.11
N GLU A 226 -4.88 13.78 15.16
CA GLU A 226 -5.65 13.45 13.97
C GLU A 226 -4.76 12.83 12.90
N THR A 227 -5.30 11.84 12.18
CA THR A 227 -4.63 11.24 11.01
C THR A 227 -5.33 11.71 9.75
N ILE A 228 -4.61 12.50 8.95
CA ILE A 228 -5.12 13.11 7.72
C ILE A 228 -4.25 12.62 6.57
N GLY A 229 -4.64 11.51 5.95
CA GLY A 229 -3.84 10.86 4.91
C GLY A 229 -2.47 10.41 5.45
N GLN A 230 -1.38 10.99 4.93
CA GLN A 230 -0.01 10.71 5.37
C GLN A 230 0.46 11.61 6.51
N LEU A 231 -0.39 12.48 7.03
CA LEU A 231 -0.03 13.44 8.08
C LEU A 231 -0.60 13.03 9.43
N MET A 232 0.15 13.34 10.48
CA MET A 232 -0.32 13.40 11.86
C MET A 232 -0.47 14.86 12.25
N ALA A 233 -1.58 15.23 12.87
CA ALA A 233 -1.92 16.62 13.09
C ALA A 233 -2.56 16.89 14.47
N VAL A 234 -2.29 18.08 14.99
CA VAL A 234 -3.07 18.70 16.07
C VAL A 234 -3.76 19.91 15.47
N VAL A 235 -5.08 19.95 15.55
CA VAL A 235 -5.92 20.95 14.88
C VAL A 235 -6.59 21.82 15.92
N ARG A 236 -6.47 23.14 15.79
CA ARG A 236 -7.24 24.12 16.57
C ARG A 236 -8.36 24.68 15.72
N ASN A 237 -9.59 24.62 16.23
CA ASN A 237 -10.70 25.34 15.63
C ASN A 237 -10.64 26.80 16.07
N ASP A 238 -10.27 27.72 15.19
CA ASP A 238 -10.11 29.14 15.54
C ASP A 238 -11.47 29.84 15.62
N SER A 239 -12.35 29.53 14.67
CA SER A 239 -13.72 30.05 14.64
C SER A 239 -14.57 29.20 13.71
N SER A 240 -15.82 28.91 14.11
CA SER A 240 -16.82 28.30 13.24
C SER A 240 -18.08 29.17 13.18
N SER A 241 -18.57 29.39 11.96
CA SER A 241 -19.90 29.90 11.65
C SER A 241 -20.61 28.90 10.72
N LYS A 242 -21.87 29.19 10.39
CA LYS A 242 -22.65 28.35 9.47
C LYS A 242 -21.91 28.11 8.15
N ASP A 243 -21.44 29.20 7.53
CA ASP A 243 -20.91 29.19 6.16
C ASP A 243 -19.38 29.09 6.08
N SER A 244 -18.68 29.21 7.22
CA SER A 244 -17.21 29.28 7.24
C SER A 244 -16.60 28.70 8.52
N SER A 245 -15.44 28.08 8.42
CA SER A 245 -14.63 27.67 9.57
C SER A 245 -13.16 28.01 9.32
N LYS A 246 -12.53 28.65 10.31
CA LYS A 246 -11.10 28.96 10.32
C LYS A 246 -10.41 28.05 11.31
N PHE A 247 -9.24 27.56 10.95
CA PHE A 247 -8.49 26.64 11.79
C PHE A 247 -7.00 26.81 11.60
N THR A 248 -6.27 26.39 12.63
CA THR A 248 -4.80 26.30 12.61
C THR A 248 -4.44 24.83 12.79
N VAL A 249 -3.54 24.31 11.96
CA VAL A 249 -3.09 22.92 12.02
C VAL A 249 -1.58 22.86 12.16
N ALA A 250 -1.11 22.16 13.18
CA ALA A 250 0.28 21.76 13.31
C ALA A 250 0.41 20.28 12.91
N MET A 251 1.37 19.95 12.05
CA MET A 251 1.46 18.60 11.47
C MET A 251 2.88 18.16 11.12
N VAL A 252 3.06 16.84 11.13
CA VAL A 252 4.26 16.15 10.64
C VAL A 252 3.85 15.09 9.63
N ALA A 253 4.73 14.86 8.64
CA ALA A 253 4.57 13.73 7.73
C ALA A 253 4.95 12.43 8.44
N ARG A 254 4.18 11.37 8.20
CA ARG A 254 4.56 10.00 8.56
C ARG A 254 5.80 9.58 7.79
N LYS A 255 6.52 8.60 8.33
CA LYS A 255 7.63 7.94 7.62
C LYS A 255 7.16 7.34 6.30
N ASN A 256 8.07 7.16 5.34
CA ASN A 256 7.71 6.74 3.99
C ASN A 256 7.22 5.27 3.94
N PHE A 257 6.23 4.99 3.09
CA PHE A 257 5.70 3.63 2.90
C PHE A 257 6.73 2.65 2.31
N GLY A 258 7.64 3.13 1.46
CA GLY A 258 8.74 2.35 0.89
C GLY A 258 9.70 1.85 1.95
N ASP A 259 10.08 2.70 2.90
CA ASP A 259 10.95 2.31 4.02
C ASP A 259 10.27 1.27 4.90
N TRP A 260 8.98 1.47 5.19
CA TRP A 260 8.16 0.49 5.91
C TRP A 260 8.11 -0.84 5.18
N PHE A 261 7.86 -0.83 3.86
CA PHE A 261 7.83 -2.04 3.04
C PHE A 261 9.19 -2.75 3.07
N ASN A 262 10.29 -2.02 2.89
CA ASN A 262 11.64 -2.57 2.92
C ASN A 262 11.97 -3.21 4.27
N GLN A 263 11.63 -2.56 5.39
CA GLN A 263 11.83 -3.11 6.73
C GLN A 263 11.02 -4.40 6.95
N ASN A 264 9.75 -4.42 6.55
CA ASN A 264 8.86 -5.56 6.80
C ASN A 264 9.05 -6.72 5.79
N SER A 265 9.73 -6.48 4.66
CA SER A 265 9.98 -7.51 3.64
C SER A 265 11.26 -8.31 3.88
N GLN A 266 12.13 -7.91 4.82
CA GLN A 266 13.43 -8.56 5.05
C GLN A 266 13.32 -10.05 5.42
N SER A 267 12.23 -10.46 6.09
CA SER A 267 12.00 -11.86 6.46
C SER A 267 11.32 -12.69 5.37
N ILE A 268 10.93 -12.07 4.25
CA ILE A 268 10.22 -12.73 3.15
C ILE A 268 11.23 -13.11 2.07
N LYS A 269 11.39 -14.42 1.86
CA LYS A 269 12.31 -14.94 0.84
C LYS A 269 11.77 -14.65 -0.56
N VAL A 270 12.52 -13.88 -1.35
CA VAL A 270 12.25 -13.63 -2.77
C VAL A 270 13.37 -14.25 -3.61
N ASN A 271 13.03 -15.20 -4.48
CA ASN A 271 13.99 -15.79 -5.43
C ASN A 271 13.61 -15.42 -6.86
N ARG A 272 14.51 -14.75 -7.57
CA ARG A 272 14.36 -14.37 -8.99
C ARG A 272 15.03 -15.42 -9.86
N LEU A 273 14.24 -16.20 -10.58
CA LEU A 273 14.74 -17.35 -11.34
C LEU A 273 15.19 -16.96 -12.75
N GLU A 274 14.71 -15.85 -13.30
CA GLU A 274 15.18 -15.34 -14.59
C GLU A 274 16.61 -14.81 -14.53
N GLU A 275 16.97 -14.09 -13.47
CA GLU A 275 18.32 -13.54 -13.27
C GLU A 275 19.36 -14.65 -13.09
N ALA A 276 19.03 -15.71 -12.35
CA ALA A 276 19.89 -16.88 -12.19
C ALA A 276 20.16 -17.58 -13.53
N ASN A 277 19.13 -17.72 -14.38
CA ASN A 277 19.27 -18.32 -15.70
C ASN A 277 20.07 -17.43 -16.67
N ALA A 278 19.85 -16.11 -16.64
CA ALA A 278 20.60 -15.16 -17.45
C ALA A 278 22.08 -15.10 -17.06
N ASN A 279 22.41 -15.25 -15.77
CA ASN A 279 23.78 -15.30 -15.28
C ASN A 279 24.45 -16.67 -15.54
N ALA A 280 23.70 -17.77 -15.43
CA ALA A 280 24.21 -19.11 -15.76
C ALA A 280 24.58 -19.24 -17.26
N GLN A 281 23.80 -18.63 -18.16
CA GLN A 281 24.11 -18.62 -19.60
C GLN A 281 25.31 -17.75 -19.98
N LYS A 282 25.71 -16.79 -19.13
CA LYS A 282 26.90 -15.95 -19.35
C LYS A 282 28.19 -16.54 -18.77
N SER A 283 28.10 -17.66 -18.05
CA SER A 283 29.29 -18.33 -17.54
C SER A 283 30.03 -19.02 -18.70
N PRO A 284 31.34 -18.76 -18.91
CA PRO A 284 32.09 -19.35 -20.00
C PRO A 284 32.01 -20.88 -19.91
N MET A 285 31.69 -21.54 -21.03
CA MET A 285 31.70 -23.00 -21.10
C MET A 285 33.08 -23.50 -20.66
N PRO A 286 33.17 -24.52 -19.79
CA PRO A 286 34.44 -25.08 -19.39
C PRO A 286 35.19 -25.50 -20.66
N ALA A 287 36.41 -24.97 -20.81
CA ALA A 287 37.26 -25.22 -21.96
C ALA A 287 37.35 -26.73 -22.19
N THR A 288 36.81 -27.18 -23.31
CA THR A 288 36.91 -28.58 -23.74
C THR A 288 38.39 -28.87 -23.91
N LYS A 289 38.97 -29.66 -23.00
CA LYS A 289 40.32 -30.19 -23.20
C LYS A 289 40.25 -31.13 -24.41
N THR A 290 40.72 -30.66 -25.55
CA THR A 290 41.08 -31.51 -26.67
C THR A 290 42.32 -32.30 -26.27
N ASN A 291 42.16 -33.62 -26.18
CA ASN A 291 43.28 -34.57 -26.10
C ASN A 291 43.95 -34.71 -27.46
#